data_AF-A0A3C0J8V5-F1
#
_entry.id   AF-A0A3C0J8V5-F1
#
_cell.length_a   1.000
_cell.length_b   1.000
_cell.length_c   1.000
_cell.angle_alpha   90.00
_cell.angle_beta   90.00
_cell.angle_gamma   90.00
#
_symmetry.space_group_name_H-M   'P 1'
#
loop_
_entity.id
_entity.type
_entity.pdbx_description
1 polymer ?
#
loop_
_entity_poly.entity_id
_entity_poly.type
_entity_poly.pdbx_seq_one_letter_code
_entity_poly.pdbx_strand_id
1 'polypeptide(L)'
;MAVLNRKEVDIMAIVITNGEYYIQNTKTGKVKKTKDINEATQFYNVNKAMRKILGKPAQCKGYYLFDTEDTYVKRKQSRKHYSQDVRKLLYDNAKGKCAICGKQLLFSEITLDHIIPLNQNGEDEVENLQICCYQCNQMKGSILPVDLFQKVTEIFMYQTEKKTIHPLKWKIVHKLLLSCIK
;
A
#
# COMPACT_ATOMS: atom_id res chain seq x y z
N MET A 1 -28.42 13.10 9.72
CA MET A 1 -27.30 13.88 10.31
C MET A 1 -26.47 12.94 11.17
N ALA A 2 -25.17 12.85 10.86
CA ALA A 2 -23.99 12.50 11.68
C ALA A 2 -24.11 11.31 12.68
N VAL A 3 -23.16 10.38 12.76
CA VAL A 3 -21.71 10.56 12.83
C VAL A 3 -21.02 9.29 12.28
N LEU A 4 -19.98 9.51 11.47
CA LEU A 4 -19.05 8.51 10.95
C LEU A 4 -18.36 7.76 12.10
N ASN A 5 -18.51 6.43 12.16
CA ASN A 5 -17.65 5.57 12.98
C ASN A 5 -16.32 5.33 12.24
N ARG A 6 -15.44 6.33 12.28
CA ARG A 6 -14.01 6.17 12.04
C ARG A 6 -13.31 5.93 13.38
N LYS A 7 -13.05 4.67 13.72
CA LYS A 7 -12.08 4.23 14.75
C LYS A 7 -11.73 2.77 14.43
N GLU A 8 -10.49 2.32 14.29
CA GLU A 8 -9.17 2.90 14.46
C GLU A 8 -8.27 2.15 13.45
N VAL A 9 -7.55 2.90 12.61
CA VAL A 9 -6.43 2.35 11.87
C VAL A 9 -5.37 2.05 12.93
N ASP A 10 -5.14 0.77 13.22
CA ASP A 10 -4.08 0.32 14.12
C ASP A 10 -2.70 0.62 13.49
N ILE A 11 -2.32 1.89 13.63
CA ILE A 11 -1.02 2.41 14.04
C ILE A 11 0.19 1.82 13.29
N MET A 12 0.59 2.52 12.22
CA MET A 12 1.99 2.60 11.81
C MET A 12 2.80 3.20 12.97
N ALA A 13 3.56 2.38 13.71
CA ALA A 13 4.30 2.82 14.89
C ALA A 13 5.80 2.62 14.72
N ILE A 14 6.53 3.72 14.61
CA ILE A 14 7.94 3.75 14.96
C ILE A 14 8.02 3.99 16.47
N VAL A 15 8.71 3.13 17.19
CA VAL A 15 9.05 3.32 18.61
C VAL A 15 10.54 3.55 18.76
N ILE A 16 10.97 4.07 19.92
CA ILE A 16 12.39 4.28 20.22
C ILE A 16 12.77 3.31 21.34
N THR A 17 13.73 2.43 21.10
CA THR A 17 14.13 1.35 22.02
C THR A 17 15.64 1.18 22.07
N ASN A 18 16.16 0.59 23.13
CA ASN A 18 17.55 0.11 23.22
C ASN A 18 17.65 -1.43 23.22
N GLY A 19 16.54 -2.14 22.97
CA GLY A 19 16.43 -3.59 23.04
C GLY A 19 15.92 -4.14 24.37
N GLU A 20 15.91 -3.35 25.45
CA GLU A 20 15.34 -3.74 26.75
C GLU A 20 14.20 -2.81 27.20
N TYR A 21 14.27 -1.52 26.85
CA TYR A 21 13.28 -0.51 27.23
C TYR A 21 12.86 0.35 26.04
N TYR A 22 11.62 0.80 26.06
CA TYR A 22 11.04 1.76 25.14
C TYR A 22 10.92 3.17 25.77
N ILE A 23 10.97 4.20 24.92
CA ILE A 23 10.78 5.60 25.35
C ILE A 23 9.29 5.97 25.39
N GLN A 24 8.83 6.40 26.56
CA GLN A 24 7.51 6.96 26.81
C GLN A 24 7.59 8.47 27.09
N ASN A 25 6.74 9.26 26.43
CA ASN A 25 6.58 10.68 26.68
C ASN A 25 5.79 10.90 27.97
N THR A 26 6.29 11.76 28.84
CA THR A 26 5.51 12.24 29.99
C THR A 26 4.87 13.60 29.69
N LYS A 27 3.81 13.94 30.43
CA LYS A 27 3.16 15.27 30.38
C LYS A 27 4.13 16.43 30.67
N THR A 28 5.21 16.15 31.39
CA THR A 28 6.27 17.10 31.75
C THR A 28 7.40 17.20 30.73
N GLY A 29 7.29 16.48 29.61
CA GLY A 29 8.30 16.43 28.54
C GLY A 29 9.52 15.59 28.87
N LYS A 30 9.72 15.13 30.11
CA LYS A 30 10.80 14.20 30.50
C LYS A 30 10.67 12.85 29.76
N VAL A 31 11.81 12.19 29.53
CA VAL A 31 11.83 10.84 28.93
C VAL A 31 11.61 9.83 30.04
N LYS A 32 10.49 9.09 29.98
CA LYS A 32 10.25 7.91 30.82
C LYS A 32 10.60 6.66 30.02
N LYS A 33 11.05 5.62 30.71
CA LYS A 33 11.36 4.30 30.13
C LYS A 33 10.30 3.30 30.58
N THR A 34 9.88 2.42 29.68
CA THR A 34 8.94 1.33 29.97
C THR A 34 9.44 0.05 29.30
N LYS A 35 9.09 -1.11 29.86
CA LYS A 35 9.35 -2.41 29.23
C LYS A 35 8.18 -2.85 28.33
N ASP A 36 7.00 -2.27 28.51
CA ASP A 36 5.83 -2.54 27.69
C ASP A 36 5.84 -1.66 26.44
N ILE A 37 5.83 -2.29 25.26
CA ILE A 37 5.80 -1.59 23.97
C ILE A 37 4.48 -0.83 23.76
N ASN A 38 3.37 -1.28 24.36
CA ASN A 38 2.08 -0.60 24.25
C ASN A 38 2.06 0.74 25.00
N GLU A 39 2.95 0.89 25.98
CA GLU A 39 3.14 2.14 26.71
C GLU A 39 4.15 3.08 26.03
N ALA A 40 4.81 2.63 24.97
CA ALA A 40 5.82 3.41 24.26
C ALA A 40 5.20 4.60 23.53
N THR A 41 6.02 5.64 23.33
CA THR A 41 5.64 6.72 22.42
C THR A 41 5.70 6.21 20.99
N GLN A 42 4.56 6.24 20.33
CA GLN A 42 4.47 5.92 18.91
C GLN A 42 4.69 7.16 18.06
N PHE A 43 5.48 7.01 17.01
CA PHE A 43 5.76 8.03 16.02
C PHE A 43 5.26 7.55 14.66
N TYR A 44 4.49 8.39 13.97
CA TYR A 44 3.97 8.09 12.63
C TYR A 44 4.99 8.33 11.51
N ASN A 45 6.18 8.88 11.82
CA ASN A 45 7.27 8.98 10.88
C ASN A 45 8.64 9.06 11.57
N VAL A 46 9.67 8.65 10.82
CA VAL A 46 11.08 8.60 11.24
C VAL A 46 11.54 9.98 11.71
N ASN A 47 11.24 11.05 10.96
CA ASN A 47 11.70 12.40 11.28
C ASN A 47 11.21 12.91 12.65
N LYS A 48 9.98 12.56 13.04
CA LYS A 48 9.41 12.93 14.35
C LYS A 48 10.08 12.16 15.47
N ALA A 49 10.40 10.89 15.25
CA ALA A 49 11.14 10.07 16.20
C ALA A 49 12.61 10.53 16.33
N MET A 50 13.28 10.85 15.20
CA MET A 50 14.65 11.37 15.18
C MET A 50 14.79 12.67 15.95
N ARG A 51 13.85 13.62 15.79
CA ARG A 51 13.85 14.87 16.55
C ARG A 51 13.84 14.62 18.07
N LYS A 52 13.20 13.55 18.54
CA LYS A 52 13.16 13.19 19.96
C LYS A 52 14.55 12.75 20.46
N ILE A 53 15.23 11.89 19.71
CA ILE A 53 16.58 11.40 20.05
C ILE A 53 17.56 12.56 20.05
N LEU A 54 17.56 13.36 18.98
CA LEU A 54 18.48 14.49 18.80
C LEU A 54 18.24 15.61 19.81
N GLY A 55 16.99 15.86 20.21
CA GLY A 55 16.66 16.87 21.21
C GLY A 55 17.06 16.47 22.64
N LYS A 56 17.40 15.20 22.89
CA LYS A 56 17.71 14.67 24.23
C LYS A 56 18.84 13.62 24.21
N PRO A 57 20.04 13.99 23.73
CA PRO A 57 21.11 13.03 23.46
C PRO A 57 21.57 12.27 24.71
N ALA A 58 21.63 12.92 25.87
CA ALA A 58 22.01 12.27 27.13
C ALA A 58 20.97 11.22 27.61
N GLN A 59 19.68 11.49 27.42
CA GLN A 59 18.59 10.60 27.87
C GLN A 59 18.32 9.45 26.88
N CYS A 60 18.66 9.64 25.60
CA CYS A 60 18.42 8.69 24.52
C CYS A 60 19.71 7.98 24.04
N LYS A 61 20.82 8.11 24.78
CA LYS A 61 22.09 7.46 24.42
C LYS A 61 21.89 5.94 24.35
N GLY A 62 22.24 5.34 23.21
CA GLY A 62 22.09 3.90 22.96
C GLY A 62 20.68 3.45 22.55
N TYR A 63 19.74 4.38 22.34
CA TYR A 63 18.43 4.08 21.78
C TYR A 63 18.43 4.28 20.26
N TYR A 64 17.70 3.44 19.55
CA TYR A 64 17.51 3.45 18.11
C TYR A 64 16.01 3.42 17.76
N LEU A 65 15.71 3.73 16.50
CA LEU A 65 14.37 3.65 15.95
C LEU A 65 14.05 2.19 15.62
N PHE A 66 12.91 1.71 16.09
CA PHE A 66 12.41 0.37 15.80
C PHE A 66 11.05 0.49 15.13
N ASP A 67 11.00 0.02 13.88
CA ASP A 67 9.75 -0.07 13.14
C ASP A 67 8.99 -1.30 13.60
N THR A 68 7.84 -1.11 14.25
CA THR A 68 7.05 -2.24 14.73
C THR A 68 6.29 -2.94 13.61
N GLU A 69 6.27 -2.39 12.39
CA GLU A 69 5.62 -3.03 11.24
C GLU A 69 6.28 -4.34 10.84
N ASP A 70 7.61 -4.45 10.91
CA ASP A 70 8.38 -5.63 10.49
C ASP A 70 8.21 -6.85 11.43
N THR A 71 7.66 -6.65 12.64
CA THR A 71 7.43 -7.74 13.62
C THR A 71 5.98 -8.21 13.73
N TYR A 72 5.04 -7.54 13.08
CA TYR A 72 3.69 -8.08 12.90
C TYR A 72 3.72 -9.16 11.82
N VAL A 73 3.85 -10.42 12.24
CA VAL A 73 3.49 -11.57 11.39
C VAL A 73 1.97 -11.50 11.18
N LYS A 74 1.54 -10.75 10.15
CA LYS A 74 0.13 -10.67 9.75
C LYS A 74 -0.35 -12.11 9.52
N ARG A 75 -1.36 -12.55 10.27
CA ARG A 75 -2.07 -13.79 9.96
C ARG A 75 -2.49 -13.70 8.49
N LYS A 76 -2.03 -14.66 7.68
CA LYS A 76 -2.40 -14.75 6.26
C LYS A 76 -3.92 -14.74 6.17
N GLN A 77 -4.50 -13.63 5.74
CA GLN A 77 -5.95 -13.54 5.55
C GLN A 77 -6.36 -14.66 4.59
N SER A 78 -7.28 -15.51 5.04
CA SER A 78 -7.86 -16.56 4.23
C SER A 78 -8.79 -15.91 3.22
N ARG A 79 -8.57 -16.20 1.93
CA ARG A 79 -9.45 -15.70 0.87
C ARG A 79 -10.84 -16.31 1.02
N LYS A 80 -11.87 -15.47 1.08
CA LYS A 80 -13.27 -15.89 1.04
C LYS A 80 -13.59 -16.50 -0.32
N HIS A 81 -14.45 -17.51 -0.33
CA HIS A 81 -15.05 -18.02 -1.55
C HIS A 81 -16.35 -17.26 -1.81
N TYR A 82 -16.39 -16.48 -2.89
CA TYR A 82 -17.57 -15.70 -3.26
C TYR A 82 -18.57 -16.55 -4.06
N SER A 83 -19.86 -16.32 -3.83
CA SER A 83 -20.94 -17.03 -4.55
C SER A 83 -20.97 -16.64 -6.03
N GLN A 84 -21.65 -17.46 -6.85
CA GLN A 84 -21.87 -17.14 -8.25
C GLN A 84 -22.66 -15.84 -8.45
N ASP A 85 -23.58 -15.52 -7.53
CA ASP A 85 -24.35 -14.27 -7.58
C ASP A 85 -23.47 -13.03 -7.39
N VAL A 86 -22.52 -13.08 -6.44
CA VAL A 86 -21.54 -11.99 -6.26
C VAL A 86 -20.64 -11.87 -7.49
N ARG A 87 -20.18 -13.00 -8.04
CA ARG A 87 -19.38 -12.99 -9.28
C ARG A 87 -20.15 -12.36 -10.44
N LYS A 88 -21.44 -12.68 -10.58
CA LYS A 88 -22.32 -12.15 -11.62
C LYS A 88 -22.57 -10.66 -11.43
N LEU A 89 -22.83 -10.22 -10.20
CA LEU A 89 -22.96 -8.79 -9.87
C LEU A 89 -21.71 -8.00 -10.29
N LEU A 90 -20.52 -8.48 -9.94
CA LEU A 90 -19.25 -7.83 -10.32
C LEU A 90 -19.04 -7.83 -11.83
N TYR A 91 -19.42 -8.91 -12.52
CA TYR A 91 -19.36 -9.01 -13.98
C TYR A 91 -20.26 -7.99 -14.67
N ASP A 92 -21.52 -7.92 -14.25
CA ASP A 92 -22.54 -7.04 -14.83
C ASP A 92 -22.15 -5.56 -14.60
N ASN A 93 -21.69 -5.21 -13.39
CA ASN A 93 -21.20 -3.87 -13.05
C ASN A 93 -20.03 -3.44 -13.92
N ALA A 94 -19.09 -4.35 -14.18
CA ALA A 94 -17.95 -4.11 -15.05
C ALA A 94 -18.29 -4.21 -16.56
N LYS A 95 -19.55 -4.52 -16.90
CA LYS A 95 -20.01 -4.77 -18.28
C LYS A 95 -19.15 -5.83 -18.99
N GLY A 96 -18.68 -6.82 -18.23
CA GLY A 96 -17.77 -7.87 -18.68
C GLY A 96 -16.38 -7.40 -19.12
N LYS A 97 -15.94 -6.19 -18.76
CA LYS A 97 -14.60 -5.70 -19.11
C LYS A 97 -13.60 -5.95 -17.98
N CYS A 98 -12.42 -6.45 -18.33
CA CYS A 98 -11.29 -6.55 -17.42
C CYS A 98 -10.96 -5.16 -16.86
N ALA A 99 -10.88 -5.03 -15.54
CA ALA A 99 -10.63 -3.74 -14.89
C ALA A 99 -9.22 -3.17 -15.17
N ILE A 100 -8.25 -4.03 -15.53
CA ILE A 100 -6.87 -3.62 -15.79
C ILE A 100 -6.64 -3.29 -17.27
N CYS A 101 -7.00 -4.19 -18.18
CA CYS A 101 -6.69 -4.02 -19.61
C CYS A 101 -7.89 -3.64 -20.49
N GLY A 102 -9.10 -3.60 -19.93
CA GLY A 102 -10.33 -3.26 -20.67
C GLY A 102 -10.83 -4.33 -21.65
N LYS A 103 -10.14 -5.48 -21.77
CA LYS A 103 -10.56 -6.59 -22.64
C LYS A 103 -11.97 -7.06 -22.26
N GLN A 104 -12.83 -7.30 -23.26
CA GLN A 104 -14.12 -7.95 -23.08
C GLN A 104 -13.93 -9.43 -22.73
N LEU A 105 -14.61 -9.89 -21.68
CA LEU A 105 -14.54 -11.24 -21.15
C LEU A 105 -15.92 -11.88 -21.15
N LEU A 106 -15.95 -13.18 -21.39
CA LEU A 106 -17.10 -14.03 -21.03
C LEU A 106 -17.14 -14.20 -19.51
N PHE A 107 -18.32 -14.49 -18.97
CA PHE A 107 -18.49 -14.74 -17.54
C PHE A 107 -17.59 -15.90 -17.04
N SER A 108 -17.34 -16.91 -17.87
CA SER A 108 -16.45 -18.04 -17.57
C SER A 108 -14.97 -17.68 -17.54
N GLU A 109 -14.56 -16.55 -18.13
CA GLU A 109 -13.16 -16.13 -18.24
C GLU A 109 -12.72 -15.21 -17.10
N ILE A 110 -13.65 -14.77 -16.24
CA ILE A 110 -13.34 -13.81 -15.19
C ILE A 110 -12.68 -14.48 -13.99
N THR A 111 -11.70 -13.78 -13.46
CA THR A 111 -11.14 -14.00 -12.13
C THR A 111 -11.52 -12.81 -11.24
N LEU A 112 -11.58 -13.06 -9.93
CA LEU A 112 -11.73 -11.99 -8.95
C LEU A 112 -10.33 -11.55 -8.50
N ASP A 113 -10.10 -10.24 -8.50
CA ASP A 113 -8.88 -9.61 -8.02
C ASP A 113 -9.24 -8.60 -6.93
N HIS A 114 -8.41 -8.49 -5.90
CA HIS A 114 -8.56 -7.46 -4.87
C HIS A 114 -7.93 -6.17 -5.36
N ILE A 115 -8.69 -5.07 -5.48
CA ILE A 115 -8.19 -3.76 -5.93
C ILE A 115 -6.98 -3.34 -5.08
N ILE A 116 -7.14 -3.37 -3.76
CA ILE A 116 -6.04 -3.29 -2.80
C ILE A 116 -5.69 -4.73 -2.39
N PRO A 117 -4.47 -5.23 -2.64
CA PRO A 117 -4.07 -6.58 -2.25
C PRO A 117 -4.18 -6.81 -0.73
N LEU A 118 -4.55 -8.02 -0.31
CA LEU A 118 -4.67 -8.38 1.12
C LEU A 118 -3.37 -8.16 1.91
N ASN A 119 -2.21 -8.43 1.29
CA ASN A 119 -0.91 -8.18 1.92
C ASN A 119 -0.52 -6.69 2.00
N GLN A 120 -1.29 -5.82 1.34
CA GLN A 120 -1.20 -4.37 1.41
C GLN A 120 -2.38 -3.77 2.19
N ASN A 121 -2.93 -4.50 3.17
CA ASN A 121 -4.06 -4.09 4.01
C ASN A 121 -5.39 -3.91 3.26
N GLY A 122 -5.55 -4.55 2.10
CA GLY A 122 -6.85 -4.65 1.46
C GLY A 122 -7.80 -5.54 2.25
N GLU A 123 -9.07 -5.14 2.32
CA GLU A 123 -10.11 -5.95 2.94
C GLU A 123 -10.61 -7.02 1.97
N ASP A 124 -10.99 -8.19 2.49
CA ASP A 124 -11.63 -9.22 1.68
C ASP A 124 -13.15 -9.01 1.67
N GLU A 125 -13.58 -7.92 1.04
CA GLU A 125 -14.98 -7.52 0.88
C GLU A 125 -15.30 -7.21 -0.59
N VAL A 126 -16.58 -7.26 -0.96
CA VAL A 126 -17.06 -7.12 -2.34
C VAL A 126 -16.65 -5.78 -2.95
N GLU A 127 -16.60 -4.73 -2.15
CA GLU A 127 -16.20 -3.37 -2.54
C GLU A 127 -14.73 -3.28 -2.95
N ASN A 128 -13.89 -4.17 -2.42
CA ASN A 128 -12.48 -4.27 -2.78
C ASN A 128 -12.24 -5.30 -3.91
N LEU A 129 -13.29 -5.87 -4.52
CA LEU A 129 -13.15 -6.80 -5.62
C LEU A 129 -13.40 -6.16 -6.98
N GLN A 130 -12.66 -6.64 -7.97
CA GLN A 130 -12.85 -6.32 -9.38
C GLN A 130 -12.73 -7.57 -10.25
N ILE A 131 -13.33 -7.55 -11.45
CA ILE A 131 -13.13 -8.62 -12.42
C ILE A 131 -11.90 -8.37 -13.29
N CYS A 132 -11.08 -9.40 -13.43
CA CYS A 132 -9.88 -9.37 -14.25
C CYS A 132 -9.78 -10.62 -15.12
N CYS A 133 -9.14 -10.52 -16.28
CA CYS A 133 -8.68 -11.72 -16.96
C CYS A 133 -7.53 -12.36 -16.16
N TYR A 134 -7.31 -13.66 -16.37
CA TYR A 134 -6.26 -14.41 -15.68
C TYR A 134 -4.88 -13.76 -15.81
N GLN A 135 -4.49 -13.33 -17.02
CA GLN A 135 -3.17 -12.73 -17.25
C GLN A 135 -2.97 -11.43 -16.48
N CYS A 136 -3.97 -10.55 -16.48
CA CYS A 136 -3.88 -9.28 -15.75
C CYS A 136 -3.89 -9.49 -14.24
N ASN A 137 -4.69 -10.43 -13.74
CA ASN A 137 -4.72 -10.77 -12.31
C ASN A 137 -3.34 -11.30 -11.86
N GLN A 138 -2.75 -12.22 -12.62
CA GLN A 138 -1.41 -12.75 -12.34
C GLN A 138 -0.32 -11.66 -12.43
N MET A 139 -0.40 -10.78 -13.42
CA MET A 139 0.55 -9.68 -13.58
C MET A 139 0.48 -8.67 -12.43
N LYS A 140 -0.74 -8.33 -11.98
CA LYS A 140 -0.93 -7.42 -10.85
C LYS A 140 -0.46 -8.06 -9.55
N GLY A 141 -0.91 -9.29 -9.26
CA GLY A 141 -0.60 -9.99 -8.03
C GLY A 141 -0.80 -9.11 -6.78
N SER A 142 0.28 -8.90 -6.03
CA SER A 142 0.30 -8.08 -4.82
C SER A 142 0.65 -6.61 -5.03
N ILE A 143 0.62 -6.11 -6.26
CA ILE A 143 0.97 -4.73 -6.60
C ILE A 143 -0.31 -3.86 -6.52
N LEU A 144 -0.19 -2.65 -5.95
CA LEU A 144 -1.30 -1.69 -5.95
C LEU A 144 -1.58 -1.19 -7.39
N PRO A 145 -2.81 -0.77 -7.70
CA PRO A 145 -3.13 -0.26 -9.03
C PRO A 145 -2.23 0.91 -9.48
N VAL A 146 -1.91 1.82 -8.55
CA VAL A 146 -1.03 2.97 -8.82
C VAL A 146 0.40 2.52 -9.14
N ASP A 147 0.95 1.58 -8.35
CA ASP A 147 2.30 1.05 -8.56
C ASP A 147 2.39 0.25 -9.86
N LEU A 148 1.34 -0.50 -10.20
CA LEU A 148 1.27 -1.25 -11.45
C LEU A 148 1.27 -0.29 -12.64
N PHE A 149 0.44 0.77 -12.59
CA PHE A 149 0.39 1.79 -13.63
C PHE A 149 1.75 2.47 -13.82
N GLN A 150 2.41 2.84 -12.72
CA GLN A 150 3.74 3.43 -12.77
C GLN A 150 4.75 2.48 -13.43
N LYS A 151 4.83 1.22 -12.97
CA LYS A 151 5.74 0.21 -13.55
C LYS A 151 5.49 -0.01 -15.04
N VAL A 152 4.23 -0.15 -15.45
CA VAL A 152 3.87 -0.32 -16.86
C VAL A 152 4.30 0.90 -17.68
N THR A 153 4.09 2.10 -17.15
CA THR A 153 4.50 3.35 -17.79
C THR A 153 6.01 3.43 -17.94
N GLU A 154 6.78 3.16 -16.87
CA GLU A 154 8.25 3.15 -16.89
C GLU A 154 8.79 2.15 -17.93
N ILE A 155 8.26 0.92 -17.94
CA ILE A 155 8.62 -0.11 -18.91
C ILE A 155 8.29 0.36 -20.33
N PHE A 156 7.08 0.89 -20.56
CA PHE A 156 6.66 1.38 -21.87
C PHE A 156 7.59 2.49 -22.38
N MET A 157 7.90 3.48 -21.54
CA MET A 157 8.76 4.61 -21.90
C MET A 157 10.17 4.13 -22.26
N TYR A 158 10.78 3.29 -21.42
CA TYR A 158 12.13 2.75 -21.65
C TYR A 158 12.20 1.86 -22.90
N GLN A 159 11.24 0.95 -23.08
CA GLN A 159 11.23 0.05 -24.23
C GLN A 159 10.99 0.79 -25.55
N THR A 160 10.17 1.84 -25.53
CA THR A 160 9.92 2.67 -26.71
C THR A 160 11.15 3.49 -27.09
N GLU A 161 11.85 4.08 -26.10
CA GLU A 161 13.08 4.81 -26.34
C GLU A 161 14.16 3.95 -27.00
N LYS A 162 14.29 2.67 -26.59
CA LYS A 162 15.26 1.75 -27.20
C LYS A 162 14.91 1.30 -28.61
N LYS A 163 13.62 1.24 -28.95
CA LYS A 163 13.12 0.68 -30.22
C LYS A 163 12.72 1.74 -31.23
N THR A 164 12.70 3.02 -30.86
CA THR A 164 12.26 4.09 -31.77
C THR A 164 13.24 4.28 -32.92
N ILE A 165 12.71 4.29 -34.15
CA ILE A 165 13.45 4.70 -35.35
C ILE A 165 13.42 6.22 -35.56
N HIS A 166 12.69 6.96 -34.72
CA HIS A 166 12.53 8.41 -34.83
C HIS A 166 12.82 9.12 -33.49
N PRO A 167 14.10 9.30 -33.11
CA PRO A 167 14.47 9.84 -31.80
C PRO A 167 13.91 11.23 -31.51
N LEU A 168 13.88 12.12 -32.51
CA LEU A 168 13.36 13.48 -32.35
C LEU A 168 11.83 13.50 -32.14
N LYS A 169 11.08 12.68 -32.90
CA LYS A 169 9.64 12.54 -32.71
C LYS A 169 9.33 11.94 -31.34
N TRP A 170 10.10 10.94 -30.92
CA TRP A 170 9.96 10.34 -29.59
C TRP A 170 10.20 11.36 -28.49
N LYS A 171 11.23 12.21 -28.57
CA LYS A 171 11.46 13.28 -27.57
C LYS A 171 10.25 14.20 -27.41
N ILE A 172 9.58 14.55 -28.51
CA ILE A 172 8.37 15.38 -28.47
C ILE A 172 7.22 14.62 -27.80
N VAL A 173 6.94 13.39 -28.25
CA VAL A 173 5.87 12.55 -27.68
C VAL A 173 6.10 12.25 -26.20
N HIS A 174 7.33 11.93 -25.81
CA HIS A 174 7.72 11.66 -24.43
C HIS A 174 7.42 12.86 -23.53
N LYS A 175 7.77 14.08 -23.97
CA LYS A 175 7.47 15.31 -23.22
C LYS A 175 5.95 15.54 -23.10
N LEU A 176 5.18 15.26 -24.15
CA LEU A 176 3.73 15.36 -24.11
C LEU A 176 3.12 14.34 -23.14
N LEU A 177 3.56 13.08 -23.19
CA LEU A 177 3.07 12.03 -22.27
C LEU A 177 3.35 12.40 -20.80
N LEU A 178 4.57 12.87 -20.48
CA LEU A 178 4.91 13.32 -19.13
C LEU A 178 4.08 14.52 -18.65
N SER A 179 3.56 15.34 -19.56
CA SER A 179 2.66 16.45 -19.19
C SER A 179 1.22 16.01 -18.92
N CYS A 180 0.83 14.83 -19.41
CA CYS A 180 -0.52 14.29 -19.28
C CYS A 180 -0.67 13.32 -18.10
N ILE A 181 0.43 12.74 -17.62
CA ILE A 181 0.45 11.75 -16.55
C ILE A 181 0.88 12.46 -15.27
N LYS A 182 -0.02 12.53 -14.29
CA LYS A 182 0.24 13.07 -12.94
C LYS A 182 0.70 11.99 -11.99
#